data_AF-A0A914T1C1-F1
#
_entry.id   AF-A0A914T1C1-F1
#
_cell.length_a   1.000
_cell.length_b   1.000
_cell.length_c   1.000
_cell.angle_alpha   90.00
_cell.angle_beta   90.00
_cell.angle_gamma   90.00
#
_symmetry.space_group_name_H-M   'P 1'
#
loop_
_entity.id
_entity.type
_entity.pdbx_description
1 polymer ?
#
loop_
_entity_poly.entity_id
_entity_poly.type
_entity_poly.pdbx_seq_one_letter_code
_entity_poly.pdbx_strand_id
1 'polypeptide(L)'
;MKSAIFLLISTYLLVRLSDAAGYTDKSGNPAPNPCKDGENVYFDTLVFNCIDGKKVYYGCKINNDEIKQDTVKDENNLRTLYCHKDGNSVKTIVTGKKSPPTKVSDCSKGETKVVASRYALECYEESAGYFTFKLAACFSTPDDPKTRIEVTKSYDDYVSDDKQLGFRYSCHAQDDPKTRIEVTKSYDDYVSDDKQLGFRYSCHVQGNSFFYEPIGCLLGGQFITPGNIFQNGSLTVMCMRDGPQRLRLRPVYSSGNVDEKSCTETKTYIEDNFKYECQPGKQPKPIACVFFKNQKEIPIGSTYNDDKAYQYKCEQTSDSKHLALIKVACLDDENQLLVEGGKKSLSDGSRIECQKSIDDGLLRVIVAGKPPIEQCKEGEKIVRDYLQYRCEDKQLKPFACAPLNNDSMIIEIGKTYDSDNYQYKCEEQSKAIIYHAIACLDLDKKVLMPGEKRQVKIFTYECQRKANNELALVISNENGCKHPALQGKLVRPNDIVEVPRTIKQLDYKTLFQCVVGGDKGYYLIDVGCKVDGKKYDIGNYVKHQDDVYKCVRPNAGVLHLIYIPSS
;
A
#
# COMPACT_ATOMS: atom_id res chain seq x y z
N MET A 1 -75.07 20.88 2.95
CA MET A 1 -74.84 19.88 4.02
C MET A 1 -73.52 20.21 4.69
N LYS A 2 -73.52 20.19 6.02
CA LYS A 2 -72.61 20.93 6.92
C LYS A 2 -71.24 20.25 7.12
N SER A 3 -70.25 21.11 7.40
CA SER A 3 -69.15 21.06 8.40
C SER A 3 -68.20 19.85 8.43
N ALA A 4 -66.87 19.96 8.38
CA ALA A 4 -65.87 20.76 9.13
C ALA A 4 -65.16 19.96 10.25
N ILE A 5 -63.87 20.27 10.35
CA ILE A 5 -62.77 19.84 11.23
C ILE A 5 -63.09 19.91 12.73
N PHE A 6 -62.47 19.04 13.56
CA PHE A 6 -61.81 19.22 14.89
C PHE A 6 -61.95 17.92 15.74
N LEU A 7 -60.90 17.21 16.17
CA LEU A 7 -59.87 17.44 17.22
C LEU A 7 -60.22 16.76 18.58
N LEU A 8 -59.33 15.83 18.98
CA LEU A 8 -58.90 15.43 20.35
C LEU A 8 -59.79 14.63 21.35
N ILE A 9 -59.09 13.64 21.96
CA ILE A 9 -59.07 13.19 23.38
C ILE A 9 -59.96 12.00 23.83
N SER A 10 -59.25 10.92 24.23
CA SER A 10 -59.38 10.08 25.45
C SER A 10 -60.68 9.27 25.65
N THR A 11 -60.69 8.01 26.14
CA THR A 11 -60.16 7.55 27.44
C THR A 11 -60.27 6.00 27.55
N TYR A 12 -59.16 5.35 27.90
CA TYR A 12 -58.96 4.21 28.82
C TYR A 12 -59.81 2.92 28.81
N LEU A 13 -59.10 1.78 28.76
CA LEU A 13 -59.13 0.81 29.87
C LEU A 13 -57.72 0.30 30.18
N LEU A 14 -57.31 0.47 31.43
CA LEU A 14 -56.09 0.00 32.09
C LEU A 14 -56.22 -1.47 32.52
N VAL A 15 -55.18 -2.27 32.33
CA VAL A 15 -54.71 -3.24 33.35
C VAL A 15 -53.19 -3.16 33.41
N ARG A 16 -52.67 -2.90 34.62
CA ARG A 16 -51.24 -2.94 34.99
C ARG A 16 -50.77 -4.38 35.18
N LEU A 17 -49.47 -4.61 34.95
CA LEU A 17 -48.48 -5.35 35.77
C LEU A 17 -47.33 -5.76 34.82
N SER A 18 -46.17 -5.11 34.89
CA SER A 18 -45.01 -5.39 35.76
C SER A 18 -43.90 -6.15 35.00
N ASP A 19 -42.67 -5.72 35.25
CA ASP A 19 -41.43 -6.14 34.60
C ASP A 19 -41.16 -7.64 34.65
N ALA A 20 -40.61 -8.19 33.55
CA ALA A 20 -39.58 -9.23 33.45
C ALA A 20 -39.67 -9.96 32.10
N ALA A 21 -38.84 -9.57 31.12
CA ALA A 21 -38.68 -10.34 29.89
C ALA A 21 -37.83 -11.59 30.18
N GLY A 22 -38.50 -12.72 30.41
CA GLY A 22 -37.89 -14.06 30.48
C GLY A 22 -37.74 -14.68 29.08
N TYR A 23 -36.64 -15.39 28.87
CA TYR A 23 -36.39 -16.18 27.65
C TYR A 23 -37.39 -17.35 27.57
N THR A 24 -38.14 -17.45 26.47
CA THR A 24 -38.92 -18.63 26.10
C THR A 24 -38.12 -19.52 25.16
N ASP A 25 -38.42 -20.83 25.15
CA ASP A 25 -37.86 -21.74 24.15
C ASP A 25 -38.53 -21.54 22.77
N LYS A 26 -38.05 -22.27 21.75
CA LYS A 26 -38.55 -22.19 20.37
C LYS A 26 -40.01 -22.62 20.19
N SER A 27 -40.69 -23.08 21.23
CA SER A 27 -42.11 -23.43 21.24
C SER A 27 -42.96 -22.50 22.11
N GLY A 28 -42.38 -21.42 22.67
CA GLY A 28 -43.10 -20.39 23.41
C GLY A 28 -43.42 -20.76 24.87
N ASN A 29 -42.84 -21.82 25.41
CA ASN A 29 -43.02 -22.18 26.81
C ASN A 29 -41.95 -21.48 27.69
N PRO A 30 -42.31 -20.99 28.89
CA PRO A 30 -41.33 -20.52 29.85
C PRO A 30 -40.43 -21.68 30.30
N ALA A 31 -39.12 -21.50 30.20
CA ALA A 31 -38.15 -22.54 30.54
C ALA A 31 -38.31 -22.99 32.02
N PRO A 32 -38.39 -24.30 32.32
CA PRO A 32 -38.51 -24.76 33.69
C PRO A 32 -37.14 -24.84 34.40
N ASN A 33 -37.18 -24.31 35.63
CA ASN A 33 -36.29 -24.38 36.78
C ASN A 33 -35.04 -23.46 36.88
N PRO A 34 -34.92 -22.69 37.98
CA PRO A 34 -33.63 -22.18 38.43
C PRO A 34 -32.74 -23.39 38.75
N CYS A 35 -31.47 -23.31 38.37
CA CYS A 35 -30.49 -24.31 38.77
C CYS A 35 -30.38 -24.32 40.30
N LYS A 36 -30.08 -25.49 40.89
CA LYS A 36 -30.00 -25.61 42.36
C LYS A 36 -28.74 -24.92 42.86
N ASP A 37 -28.82 -24.25 44.00
CA ASP A 37 -27.63 -23.63 44.60
C ASP A 37 -26.53 -24.66 44.85
N GLY A 38 -25.31 -24.31 44.43
CA GLY A 38 -24.15 -25.19 44.43
C GLY A 38 -23.99 -26.05 43.17
N GLU A 39 -24.97 -26.11 42.27
CA GLU A 39 -24.89 -26.87 41.03
C GLU A 39 -23.97 -26.20 40.00
N ASN A 40 -23.06 -26.97 39.39
CA ASN A 40 -22.28 -26.51 38.26
C ASN A 40 -23.04 -26.75 36.95
N VAL A 41 -23.34 -25.68 36.22
CA VAL A 41 -23.97 -25.69 34.91
C VAL A 41 -22.92 -25.42 33.84
N TYR A 42 -22.82 -26.30 32.87
CA TYR A 42 -21.81 -26.25 31.81
C TYR A 42 -22.40 -25.68 30.52
N PHE A 43 -21.70 -24.72 29.92
CA PHE A 43 -21.98 -24.23 28.56
C PHE A 43 -20.70 -24.33 27.74
N ASP A 44 -20.60 -25.40 26.94
CA ASP A 44 -19.40 -25.71 26.17
C ASP A 44 -18.16 -25.83 27.07
N THR A 45 -17.18 -24.92 26.94
CA THR A 45 -15.97 -24.89 27.77
C THR A 45 -16.09 -24.06 29.05
N LEU A 46 -17.22 -23.36 29.26
CA LEU A 46 -17.47 -22.51 30.42
C LEU A 46 -18.24 -23.26 31.51
N VAL A 47 -17.81 -23.07 32.75
CA VAL A 47 -18.47 -23.60 33.96
C VAL A 47 -19.05 -22.45 34.74
N PHE A 48 -20.32 -22.56 35.11
CA PHE A 48 -21.02 -21.62 35.97
C PHE A 48 -21.47 -22.35 37.24
N ASN A 49 -21.32 -21.75 38.41
CA ASN A 49 -21.90 -22.26 39.65
C ASN A 49 -23.20 -21.51 39.94
N CYS A 50 -24.22 -22.22 40.40
CA CYS A 50 -25.48 -21.60 40.75
C CYS A 50 -25.50 -21.10 42.18
N ILE A 51 -25.76 -19.80 42.34
CA ILE A 51 -25.82 -19.12 43.62
C ILE A 51 -27.10 -18.27 43.63
N ASP A 52 -27.98 -18.51 44.59
CA ASP A 52 -29.33 -17.96 44.72
C ASP A 52 -30.17 -18.10 43.43
N GLY A 53 -30.10 -19.27 42.79
CA GLY A 53 -30.79 -19.59 41.54
C GLY A 53 -30.25 -18.87 40.29
N LYS A 54 -29.12 -18.17 40.40
CA LYS A 54 -28.44 -17.47 39.30
C LYS A 54 -27.13 -18.14 38.93
N LYS A 55 -26.86 -18.26 37.64
CA LYS A 55 -25.60 -18.80 37.11
C LYS A 55 -24.51 -17.73 37.24
N VAL A 56 -23.52 -17.98 38.08
CA VAL A 56 -22.33 -17.14 38.25
C VAL A 56 -21.13 -17.86 37.63
N TYR A 57 -20.33 -17.15 36.82
CA TYR A 57 -19.17 -17.77 36.18
C TYR A 57 -18.19 -18.31 37.23
N TYR A 58 -17.74 -19.55 37.05
CA TYR A 58 -16.90 -20.28 38.02
C TYR A 58 -15.52 -20.65 37.45
N GLY A 59 -15.42 -20.97 36.16
CA GLY A 59 -14.13 -21.28 35.53
C GLY A 59 -14.26 -21.91 34.14
N CYS A 60 -13.15 -22.43 33.62
CA CYS A 60 -13.10 -23.16 32.36
C CYS A 60 -12.95 -24.67 32.61
N LYS A 61 -13.58 -25.49 31.77
CA LYS A 61 -13.41 -26.96 31.76
C LYS A 61 -12.18 -27.35 30.94
N ILE A 62 -11.25 -28.11 31.52
CA ILE A 62 -10.06 -28.63 30.85
C ILE A 62 -10.16 -30.16 30.82
N ASN A 63 -10.50 -30.73 29.66
CA ASN A 63 -10.79 -32.16 29.47
C ASN A 63 -11.91 -32.68 30.40
N ASN A 64 -12.26 -33.98 30.33
CA ASN A 64 -13.58 -34.45 30.75
C ASN A 64 -13.96 -34.19 32.22
N ASP A 65 -13.02 -33.94 33.15
CA ASP A 65 -13.33 -33.84 34.58
C ASP A 65 -12.57 -32.74 35.37
N GLU A 66 -11.68 -31.95 34.75
CA GLU A 66 -10.88 -30.96 35.50
C GLU A 66 -11.44 -29.53 35.32
N ILE A 67 -11.80 -28.88 36.44
CA ILE A 67 -12.25 -27.49 36.48
C ILE A 67 -11.13 -26.66 37.10
N LYS A 68 -10.62 -25.68 36.34
CA LYS A 68 -9.64 -24.74 36.89
C LYS A 68 -10.37 -23.48 37.35
N GLN A 69 -10.39 -23.27 38.67
CA GLN A 69 -11.03 -22.10 39.29
C GLN A 69 -10.11 -20.88 39.12
N ASP A 70 -10.58 -19.86 38.42
CA ASP A 70 -9.89 -18.57 38.33
C ASP A 70 -10.50 -17.61 39.34
N THR A 71 -9.70 -17.16 40.31
CA THR A 71 -10.15 -16.17 41.29
C THR A 71 -9.93 -14.77 40.73
N VAL A 72 -10.97 -14.14 40.18
CA VAL A 72 -10.96 -12.70 39.87
C VAL A 72 -11.71 -11.97 40.97
N LYS A 73 -10.98 -11.39 41.93
CA LYS A 73 -11.55 -10.41 42.88
C LYS A 73 -11.50 -9.03 42.24
N ASP A 74 -12.64 -8.54 41.77
CA ASP A 74 -12.88 -7.11 41.56
C ASP A 74 -14.37 -6.83 41.77
N GLU A 75 -14.71 -6.20 42.90
CA GLU A 75 -16.09 -6.03 43.37
C GLU A 75 -16.89 -4.96 42.60
N ASN A 76 -16.35 -4.31 41.55
CA ASN A 76 -17.05 -3.18 40.92
C ASN A 76 -16.94 -3.03 39.39
N ASN A 77 -16.57 -4.07 38.61
CA ASN A 77 -16.54 -3.95 37.15
C ASN A 77 -17.00 -5.21 36.40
N LEU A 78 -18.12 -5.13 35.67
CA LEU A 78 -18.52 -6.14 34.69
C LEU A 78 -17.53 -6.14 33.52
N ARG A 79 -16.74 -7.22 33.39
CA ARG A 79 -15.86 -7.49 32.24
C ARG A 79 -16.31 -8.78 31.55
N THR A 80 -16.11 -8.86 30.23
CA THR A 80 -16.35 -10.11 29.48
C THR A 80 -15.10 -10.99 29.56
N LEU A 81 -15.28 -12.23 30.01
CA LEU A 81 -14.24 -13.25 30.14
C LEU A 81 -14.40 -14.27 29.00
N TYR A 82 -13.28 -14.69 28.41
CA TYR A 82 -13.25 -15.76 27.41
C TYR A 82 -12.17 -16.79 27.77
N CYS A 83 -12.48 -18.08 27.60
CA CYS A 83 -11.51 -19.17 27.69
C CYS A 83 -10.85 -19.37 26.32
N HIS A 84 -9.53 -19.17 26.22
CA HIS A 84 -8.76 -19.42 25.00
C HIS A 84 -7.90 -20.66 25.18
N LYS A 85 -8.02 -21.62 24.26
CA LYS A 85 -7.22 -22.85 24.26
C LYS A 85 -5.95 -22.63 23.43
N ASP A 86 -4.81 -22.64 24.10
CA ASP A 86 -3.47 -22.51 23.53
C ASP A 86 -2.72 -23.84 23.77
N GLY A 87 -2.79 -24.72 22.76
CA GLY A 87 -2.31 -26.10 22.87
C GLY A 87 -3.04 -26.91 23.95
N ASN A 88 -2.30 -27.44 24.92
CA ASN A 88 -2.83 -28.18 26.08
C ASN A 88 -3.17 -27.26 27.27
N SER A 89 -3.07 -25.94 27.11
CA SER A 89 -3.36 -24.97 28.17
C SER A 89 -4.60 -24.13 27.84
N VAL A 90 -5.39 -23.76 28.85
CA VAL A 90 -6.50 -22.81 28.72
C VAL A 90 -6.15 -21.56 29.51
N LYS A 91 -6.26 -20.39 28.88
CA LYS A 91 -6.01 -19.07 29.48
C LYS A 91 -7.30 -18.25 29.47
N THR A 92 -7.56 -17.53 30.55
CA THR A 92 -8.69 -16.60 30.65
C THR A 92 -8.26 -15.21 30.20
N ILE A 93 -8.93 -14.66 29.19
CA ILE A 93 -8.63 -13.32 28.66
C ILE A 93 -9.67 -12.33 29.19
N VAL A 94 -9.18 -11.25 29.81
CA VAL A 94 -10.00 -10.16 30.36
C VAL A 94 -9.96 -8.96 29.41
N THR A 95 -11.09 -8.55 28.83
CA THR A 95 -11.16 -7.36 27.97
C THR A 95 -11.79 -6.17 28.69
N GLY A 96 -11.26 -4.96 28.44
CA GLY A 96 -11.66 -3.70 29.09
C GLY A 96 -12.99 -3.11 28.56
N LYS A 97 -13.59 -2.22 29.38
CA LYS A 97 -14.93 -1.59 29.23
C LYS A 97 -15.39 -1.34 27.78
N LYS A 98 -16.54 -1.93 27.43
CA LYS A 98 -17.48 -1.36 26.44
C LYS A 98 -18.32 -0.29 27.14
N SER A 99 -18.37 0.93 26.59
CA SER A 99 -19.48 1.84 26.88
C SER A 99 -20.77 1.20 26.37
N PRO A 100 -21.91 1.30 27.10
CA PRO A 100 -23.15 0.70 26.65
C PRO A 100 -23.57 1.34 25.31
N PRO A 101 -24.09 0.55 24.35
CA PRO A 101 -24.60 1.11 23.10
C PRO A 101 -25.82 1.98 23.43
N THR A 102 -25.72 3.28 23.20
CA THR A 102 -26.90 4.14 23.07
C THR A 102 -27.72 3.57 21.91
N LYS A 103 -28.93 3.09 22.20
CA LYS A 103 -29.88 2.74 21.13
C LYS A 103 -30.22 4.02 20.36
N VAL A 104 -29.66 4.15 19.15
CA VAL A 104 -30.07 5.16 18.17
C VAL A 104 -30.72 4.41 17.04
N SER A 105 -32.03 4.18 17.16
CA SER A 105 -32.82 3.37 16.22
C SER A 105 -33.28 4.10 14.96
N ASP A 106 -32.87 5.34 14.74
CA ASP A 106 -33.28 6.12 13.56
C ASP A 106 -32.06 6.82 12.96
N CYS A 107 -31.55 6.40 11.81
CA CYS A 107 -30.63 7.21 10.99
C CYS A 107 -31.01 7.06 9.52
N SER A 108 -31.00 8.17 8.76
CA SER A 108 -31.21 8.18 7.32
C SER A 108 -29.88 8.25 6.56
N LYS A 109 -29.80 7.66 5.37
CA LYS A 109 -28.60 7.70 4.51
C LYS A 109 -28.18 9.14 4.21
N GLY A 110 -26.94 9.50 4.52
CA GLY A 110 -26.38 10.84 4.34
C GLY A 110 -26.65 11.81 5.51
N GLU A 111 -27.30 11.35 6.57
CA GLU A 111 -27.51 12.15 7.77
C GLU A 111 -26.21 12.22 8.60
N THR A 112 -25.80 13.45 8.97
CA THR A 112 -24.70 13.68 9.90
C THR A 112 -25.26 13.90 11.30
N LYS A 113 -24.93 13.02 12.25
CA LYS A 113 -25.35 13.12 13.65
C LYS A 113 -24.19 13.49 14.56
N VAL A 114 -24.42 14.48 15.42
CA VAL A 114 -23.51 14.85 16.49
C VAL A 114 -23.80 13.93 17.67
N VAL A 115 -22.90 12.97 17.92
CA VAL A 115 -23.11 11.91 18.92
C VAL A 115 -22.50 12.27 20.28
N ALA A 116 -21.67 13.31 20.34
CA ALA A 116 -21.30 14.03 21.56
C ALA A 116 -20.75 15.43 21.20
N SER A 117 -20.50 16.28 22.20
CA SER A 117 -20.01 17.66 22.04
C SER A 117 -18.66 17.84 21.32
N ARG A 118 -18.03 16.75 20.84
CA ARG A 118 -16.68 16.76 20.24
C ARG A 118 -16.56 15.98 18.92
N TYR A 119 -17.61 15.32 18.43
CA TYR A 119 -17.55 14.58 17.16
C TYR A 119 -18.89 14.53 16.42
N ALA A 120 -18.78 14.62 15.09
CA ALA A 120 -19.87 14.34 14.16
C ALA A 120 -19.61 13.03 13.41
N LEU A 121 -20.65 12.20 13.27
CA LEU A 121 -20.64 10.96 12.52
C LEU A 121 -21.59 11.06 11.32
N GLU A 122 -21.15 10.63 10.14
CA GLU A 122 -21.97 10.56 8.93
C GLU A 122 -22.44 9.11 8.72
N CYS A 123 -23.76 8.92 8.56
CA CYS A 123 -24.37 7.61 8.30
C CYS A 123 -24.30 7.24 6.81
N TYR A 124 -23.74 6.07 6.49
CA TYR A 124 -23.80 5.51 5.16
C TYR A 124 -24.34 4.07 5.19
N GLU A 125 -25.11 3.71 4.16
CA GLU A 125 -25.70 2.39 4.00
C GLU A 125 -24.73 1.50 3.22
N GLU A 126 -24.22 0.43 3.83
CA GLU A 126 -23.28 -0.48 3.19
C GLU A 126 -23.98 -1.52 2.32
N SER A 127 -25.11 -2.07 2.79
CA SER A 127 -26.02 -2.92 2.01
C SER A 127 -27.31 -3.21 2.79
N ALA A 128 -28.44 -3.36 2.09
CA ALA A 128 -29.72 -3.91 2.58
C ALA A 128 -30.11 -3.57 4.04
N GLY A 129 -30.20 -2.27 4.37
CA GLY A 129 -30.65 -1.82 5.69
C GLY A 129 -29.61 -1.83 6.81
N TYR A 130 -28.34 -2.15 6.51
CA TYR A 130 -27.22 -2.00 7.44
C TYR A 130 -26.51 -0.66 7.24
N PHE A 131 -26.44 0.12 8.31
CA PHE A 131 -25.79 1.43 8.34
C PHE A 131 -24.48 1.37 9.13
N THR A 132 -23.46 2.02 8.61
CA THR A 132 -22.19 2.24 9.32
C THR A 132 -21.88 3.74 9.38
N PHE A 133 -20.97 4.11 10.29
CA PHE A 133 -20.70 5.50 10.65
C PHE A 133 -19.27 5.87 10.29
N LYS A 134 -19.10 7.00 9.59
CA LYS A 134 -17.79 7.60 9.31
C LYS A 134 -17.60 8.78 10.24
N LEU A 135 -16.41 8.93 10.83
CA LEU A 135 -16.06 10.16 11.53
C LEU A 135 -16.00 11.30 10.52
N ALA A 136 -16.93 12.25 10.64
CA ALA A 136 -17.07 13.37 9.71
C ALA A 136 -16.21 14.57 10.14
N ALA A 137 -16.15 14.83 11.46
CA ALA A 137 -15.35 15.92 12.01
C ALA A 137 -15.05 15.71 13.50
N CYS A 138 -13.91 16.26 13.95
CA CYS A 138 -13.60 16.51 15.35
C CYS A 138 -13.70 18.02 15.61
N PHE A 139 -14.34 18.41 16.70
CA PHE A 139 -14.48 19.83 17.08
C PHE A 139 -13.70 20.10 18.38
N SER A 140 -12.99 21.24 18.45
CA SER A 140 -12.66 21.86 19.73
C SER A 140 -13.85 22.72 20.17
N THR A 141 -14.22 22.66 21.45
CA THR A 141 -15.28 23.53 21.97
C THR A 141 -14.85 25.01 21.88
N PRO A 142 -15.79 25.95 21.69
CA PRO A 142 -15.48 27.39 21.58
C PRO A 142 -14.70 27.96 22.78
N ASP A 143 -14.85 27.35 23.96
CA ASP A 143 -14.28 27.84 25.21
C ASP A 143 -12.85 27.35 25.51
N ASP A 144 -12.25 26.51 24.66
CA ASP A 144 -10.85 26.08 24.83
C ASP A 144 -10.09 25.88 23.50
N PRO A 145 -9.54 26.96 22.92
CA PRO A 145 -8.77 26.90 21.67
C PRO A 145 -7.37 26.26 21.82
N LYS A 146 -7.02 25.71 23.00
CA LYS A 146 -5.66 25.20 23.30
C LYS A 146 -5.48 23.69 23.10
N THR A 147 -6.52 22.99 22.63
CA THR A 147 -6.50 21.53 22.59
C THR A 147 -5.88 20.98 21.30
N ARG A 148 -4.73 20.30 21.40
CA ARG A 148 -4.19 19.44 20.32
C ARG A 148 -5.11 18.22 20.14
N ILE A 149 -5.44 17.88 18.88
CA ILE A 149 -6.17 16.64 18.52
C ILE A 149 -5.22 15.73 17.77
N GLU A 150 -4.78 14.66 18.42
CA GLU A 150 -3.98 13.61 17.77
C GLU A 150 -4.92 12.49 17.31
N VAL A 151 -4.91 12.18 16.01
CA VAL A 151 -5.72 11.09 15.44
C VAL A 151 -4.79 9.93 15.10
N THR A 152 -4.79 8.91 15.95
CA THR A 152 -4.01 7.69 15.73
C THR A 152 -4.88 6.64 15.02
N LYS A 153 -4.37 6.07 13.93
CA LYS A 153 -4.96 4.93 13.22
C LYS A 153 -4.13 3.68 13.56
N SER A 154 -4.70 2.72 14.28
CA SER A 154 -4.07 1.41 14.55
C SER A 154 -4.84 0.27 13.87
N TYR A 155 -4.12 -0.79 13.50
CA TYR A 155 -4.68 -2.08 13.08
C TYR A 155 -4.55 -3.05 14.27
N ASP A 156 -5.65 -3.69 14.66
CA ASP A 156 -5.62 -4.79 15.63
C ASP A 156 -5.75 -6.11 14.86
N ASP A 157 -4.78 -7.02 15.01
CA ASP A 157 -4.87 -8.39 14.49
C ASP A 157 -5.82 -9.22 15.37
N TYR A 158 -6.92 -9.70 14.77
CA TYR A 158 -7.73 -10.78 15.33
C TYR A 158 -7.93 -11.85 14.26
N VAL A 159 -7.52 -13.08 14.57
CA VAL A 159 -7.78 -14.26 13.74
C VAL A 159 -9.11 -14.87 14.18
N SER A 160 -10.16 -14.67 13.38
CA SER A 160 -11.32 -15.56 13.33
C SER A 160 -11.97 -15.53 11.94
N ASP A 161 -12.57 -16.65 11.53
CA ASP A 161 -12.85 -17.04 10.14
C ASP A 161 -13.89 -16.22 9.35
N ASP A 162 -14.45 -15.13 9.89
CA ASP A 162 -15.34 -14.24 9.15
C ASP A 162 -14.87 -12.78 9.24
N LYS A 163 -14.37 -12.26 8.11
CA LYS A 163 -13.66 -10.97 8.01
C LYS A 163 -14.62 -9.78 7.97
N GLN A 164 -14.59 -8.94 9.00
CA GLN A 164 -14.78 -7.50 8.87
C GLN A 164 -13.64 -6.75 9.60
N LEU A 165 -12.94 -5.87 8.89
CA LEU A 165 -11.93 -4.97 9.44
C LEU A 165 -12.65 -3.77 10.09
N GLY A 166 -12.57 -3.65 11.41
CA GLY A 166 -13.02 -2.45 12.13
C GLY A 166 -11.86 -1.48 12.34
N PHE A 167 -12.10 -0.17 12.18
CA PHE A 167 -11.11 0.88 12.49
C PHE A 167 -11.30 1.40 13.91
N ARG A 168 -10.19 1.66 14.61
CA ARG A 168 -10.20 2.39 15.89
C ARG A 168 -9.55 3.76 15.70
N TYR A 169 -10.24 4.79 16.18
CA TYR A 169 -9.72 6.15 16.28
C TYR A 169 -9.61 6.51 17.76
N SER A 170 -8.45 7.05 18.17
CA SER A 170 -8.21 7.57 19.51
C SER A 170 -7.89 9.05 19.42
N CYS A 171 -8.35 9.87 20.38
CA CYS A 171 -8.02 11.28 20.50
C CYS A 171 -7.42 11.57 21.88
N HIS A 172 -6.24 12.21 21.93
CA HIS A 172 -5.59 12.66 23.16
C HIS A 172 -5.37 14.17 23.13
N ALA A 173 -5.52 14.84 24.27
CA ALA A 173 -5.32 16.28 24.45
C ALA A 173 -4.00 16.57 25.17
N GLN A 174 -3.26 17.58 24.72
CA GLN A 174 -2.05 18.10 25.37
C GLN A 174 -1.91 19.61 25.13
N ASP A 175 -1.44 20.36 26.14
CA ASP A 175 -1.44 21.83 26.19
C ASP A 175 -0.11 22.43 25.65
N ASP A 176 -0.11 23.03 24.45
CA ASP A 176 1.03 23.84 23.93
C ASP A 176 0.52 24.95 22.95
N PRO A 177 0.94 26.24 23.04
CA PRO A 177 0.27 27.38 22.39
C PRO A 177 0.57 27.63 20.90
N LYS A 178 1.07 26.68 20.13
CA LYS A 178 1.34 26.86 18.68
C LYS A 178 1.06 25.57 17.91
N THR A 179 -0.12 25.38 17.30
CA THR A 179 -0.39 24.03 16.74
C THR A 179 -1.19 23.94 15.45
N ARG A 180 -0.56 23.19 14.52
CA ARG A 180 -1.07 22.48 13.34
C ARG A 180 -1.74 21.16 13.78
N ILE A 181 -2.64 20.61 12.96
CA ILE A 181 -3.19 19.25 13.14
C ILE A 181 -2.24 18.27 12.46
N GLU A 182 -1.78 17.25 13.20
CA GLU A 182 -0.85 16.23 12.72
C GLU A 182 -1.54 14.88 12.61
N VAL A 183 -1.35 14.20 11.48
CA VAL A 183 -1.93 12.88 11.23
C VAL A 183 -0.82 11.90 10.87
N THR A 184 -0.78 10.78 11.60
CA THR A 184 0.20 9.71 11.40
C THR A 184 -0.47 8.53 10.71
N LYS A 185 0.13 8.05 9.62
CA LYS A 185 -0.33 6.86 8.89
C LYS A 185 0.79 5.84 8.84
N SER A 186 0.62 4.71 9.55
CA SER A 186 1.50 3.54 9.47
C SER A 186 1.02 2.57 8.39
N TYR A 187 1.96 1.85 7.78
CA TYR A 187 1.71 0.72 6.89
C TYR A 187 2.40 -0.51 7.46
N ASP A 188 1.66 -1.60 7.63
CA ASP A 188 2.23 -2.92 7.91
C ASP A 188 2.55 -3.58 6.56
N ASP A 189 3.80 -3.44 6.13
CA ASP A 189 4.33 -4.17 4.98
C ASP A 189 5.30 -5.25 5.49
N TYR A 190 5.24 -6.45 4.90
CA TYR A 190 5.93 -7.67 5.31
C TYR A 190 7.47 -7.50 5.41
N VAL A 191 7.97 -7.00 6.54
CA VAL A 191 9.38 -7.09 6.95
C VAL A 191 9.41 -7.31 8.47
N SER A 192 9.42 -8.59 8.88
CA SER A 192 9.69 -9.10 10.24
C SER A 192 9.24 -8.22 11.41
N ASP A 193 8.09 -8.55 12.02
CA ASP A 193 7.52 -8.29 13.37
C ASP A 193 7.87 -7.04 14.22
N ASP A 194 8.80 -6.16 13.86
CA ASP A 194 9.28 -5.05 14.71
C ASP A 194 9.50 -3.71 13.97
N LYS A 195 9.15 -3.58 12.68
CA LYS A 195 9.54 -2.38 11.89
C LYS A 195 8.37 -1.73 11.15
N GLN A 196 7.70 -0.81 11.83
CA GLN A 196 6.69 0.06 11.20
C GLN A 196 7.35 1.10 10.27
N LEU A 197 6.97 1.05 9.00
CA LEU A 197 7.24 2.08 8.00
C LEU A 197 6.01 2.99 7.90
N GLY A 198 6.22 4.30 7.85
CA GLY A 198 5.11 5.24 7.75
C GLY A 198 5.52 6.60 7.20
N PHE A 199 4.54 7.48 7.09
CA PHE A 199 4.76 8.89 6.75
C PHE A 199 3.96 9.76 7.69
N ARG A 200 4.53 10.91 8.08
CA ARG A 200 3.84 11.93 8.86
C ARG A 200 3.31 12.99 7.92
N TYR A 201 2.06 13.39 8.12
CA TYR A 201 1.40 14.41 7.31
C TYR A 201 1.09 15.65 8.14
N SER A 202 1.29 16.82 7.54
CA SER A 202 0.71 18.07 7.98
C SER A 202 -0.64 18.24 7.32
N CYS A 203 -1.67 18.55 8.12
CA CYS A 203 -3.01 18.85 7.61
C CYS A 203 -3.21 20.37 7.53
N HIS A 204 -3.65 20.85 6.37
CA HIS A 204 -3.98 22.25 6.12
C HIS A 204 -5.42 22.37 5.63
N VAL A 205 -6.17 23.34 6.16
CA VAL A 205 -7.54 23.64 5.75
C VAL A 205 -7.52 24.77 4.73
N GLN A 206 -8.12 24.55 3.56
CA GLN A 206 -8.30 25.60 2.55
C GLN A 206 -9.73 25.54 2.02
N GLY A 207 -10.56 26.50 2.44
CA GLY A 207 -12.01 26.48 2.22
C GLY A 207 -12.68 25.35 3.01
N ASN A 208 -13.53 24.57 2.34
CA ASN A 208 -14.22 23.41 2.92
C ASN A 208 -13.46 22.09 2.73
N SER A 209 -12.19 22.16 2.33
CA SER A 209 -11.36 21.00 1.99
C SER A 209 -10.15 20.88 2.91
N PHE A 210 -9.80 19.63 3.23
CA PHE A 210 -8.58 19.27 3.97
C PHE A 210 -7.51 18.79 3.00
N PHE A 211 -6.30 19.34 3.13
CA PHE A 211 -5.14 18.96 2.35
C PHE A 211 -4.10 18.33 3.27
N TYR A 212 -3.63 17.15 2.91
CA TYR A 212 -2.58 16.43 3.64
C TYR A 212 -1.28 16.53 2.85
N GLU A 213 -0.27 17.14 3.45
CA GLU A 213 1.06 17.22 2.87
C GLU A 213 2.00 16.31 3.66
N PRO A 214 2.68 15.34 3.03
CA PRO A 214 3.65 14.53 3.74
C PRO A 214 4.85 15.40 4.13
N ILE A 215 5.17 15.44 5.43
CA ILE A 215 6.23 16.29 5.99
C ILE A 215 7.44 15.52 6.50
N GLY A 216 7.38 14.19 6.55
CA GLY A 216 8.54 13.35 6.81
C GLY A 216 8.21 11.86 6.80
N CYS A 217 9.26 11.04 6.80
CA CYS A 217 9.16 9.59 6.85
C CYS A 217 9.18 9.13 8.32
N LEU A 218 8.53 8.01 8.61
CA LEU A 218 8.58 7.33 9.90
C LEU A 218 9.23 5.96 9.69
N LEU A 219 10.30 5.68 10.44
CA LEU A 219 10.95 4.37 10.45
C LEU A 219 11.17 3.93 11.89
N GLY A 220 10.53 2.84 12.32
CA GLY A 220 10.63 2.36 13.70
C GLY A 220 10.14 3.40 14.72
N GLY A 221 9.10 4.17 14.37
CA GLY A 221 8.55 5.24 15.22
C GLY A 221 9.32 6.57 15.20
N GLN A 222 10.51 6.63 14.59
CA GLN A 222 11.30 7.85 14.51
C GLN A 222 10.95 8.69 13.28
N PHE A 223 10.73 9.99 13.48
CA PHE A 223 10.44 10.96 12.41
C PHE A 223 11.73 11.42 11.74
N ILE A 224 11.76 11.31 10.41
CA ILE A 224 12.88 11.67 9.54
C ILE A 224 12.40 12.79 8.63
N THR A 225 12.94 13.98 8.83
CA THR A 225 12.71 15.12 7.93
C THR A 225 13.18 14.77 6.52
N PRO A 226 12.44 15.15 5.47
CA PRO A 226 12.93 15.00 4.11
C PRO A 226 14.30 15.65 3.92
N GLY A 227 15.19 15.00 3.17
CA GLY A 227 16.58 15.40 3.04
C GLY A 227 17.50 14.74 4.08
N ASN A 228 16.97 14.31 5.23
CA ASN A 228 17.79 13.68 6.26
C ASN A 228 18.00 12.19 6.02
N ILE A 229 19.19 11.75 6.40
CA ILE A 229 19.59 10.34 6.44
C ILE A 229 19.30 9.80 7.84
N PHE A 230 18.78 8.59 7.90
CA PHE A 230 18.49 7.86 9.11
C PHE A 230 19.12 6.46 9.04
N GLN A 231 19.75 6.05 10.13
CA GLN A 231 20.39 4.75 10.26
C GLN A 231 19.67 3.94 11.34
N ASN A 232 19.14 2.77 10.96
CA ASN A 232 18.49 1.84 11.89
C ASN A 232 19.10 0.44 11.68
N GLY A 233 20.08 0.10 12.51
CA GLY A 233 20.92 -1.09 12.31
C GLY A 233 21.79 -0.95 11.04
N SER A 234 21.75 -1.96 10.17
CA SER A 234 22.47 -1.97 8.88
C SER A 234 21.76 -1.21 7.75
N LEU A 235 20.54 -0.71 8.00
CA LEU A 235 19.77 0.01 6.99
C LEU A 235 19.97 1.52 7.14
N THR A 236 20.65 2.12 6.16
CA THR A 236 20.75 3.58 6.01
C THR A 236 19.78 4.04 4.93
N VAL A 237 18.80 4.86 5.31
CA VAL A 237 17.76 5.37 4.40
C VAL A 237 17.67 6.88 4.47
N MET A 238 17.41 7.52 3.34
CA MET A 238 17.13 8.94 3.26
C MET A 238 15.65 9.10 2.97
N CYS A 239 14.99 9.93 3.77
CA CYS A 239 13.65 10.38 3.43
C CYS A 239 13.78 11.37 2.29
N MET A 240 13.42 10.96 1.07
CA MET A 240 13.47 11.83 -0.10
C MET A 240 12.07 12.23 -0.51
N ARG A 241 11.89 13.49 -0.88
CA ARG A 241 10.68 13.93 -1.55
C ARG A 241 10.79 13.73 -3.05
N ASP A 242 9.77 13.13 -3.66
CA ASP A 242 9.68 12.83 -5.09
C ASP A 242 8.51 13.63 -5.72
N GLY A 243 8.66 14.95 -5.73
CA GLY A 243 7.61 15.90 -6.12
C GLY A 243 6.76 16.40 -4.92
N PRO A 244 5.81 17.31 -5.14
CA PRO A 244 5.18 18.08 -4.07
C PRO A 244 4.40 17.26 -3.03
N GLN A 245 3.93 16.06 -3.38
CA GLN A 245 3.09 15.23 -2.51
C GLN A 245 3.62 13.82 -2.23
N ARG A 246 4.90 13.54 -2.49
CA ARG A 246 5.45 12.18 -2.30
C ARG A 246 6.69 12.23 -1.44
N LEU A 247 6.68 11.48 -0.35
CA LEU A 247 7.90 11.09 0.35
C LEU A 247 8.18 9.62 0.06
N ARG A 248 9.44 9.28 -0.09
CA ARG A 248 9.92 7.91 -0.19
C ARG A 248 11.13 7.76 0.69
N LEU A 249 11.21 6.65 1.41
CA LEU A 249 12.48 6.19 1.94
C LEU A 249 13.23 5.58 0.76
N ARG A 250 14.29 6.26 0.31
CA ARG A 250 15.29 5.56 -0.50
C ARG A 250 16.31 4.99 0.45
N PRO A 251 16.74 3.73 0.24
CA PRO A 251 18.05 3.34 0.72
C PRO A 251 19.00 4.45 0.26
N VAL A 252 19.67 5.10 1.21
CA VAL A 252 20.94 5.69 0.82
C VAL A 252 21.72 4.46 0.48
N TYR A 253 22.10 4.31 -0.78
CA TYR A 253 23.16 3.40 -1.11
C TYR A 253 24.41 4.01 -0.46
N SER A 254 24.49 3.93 0.86
CA SER A 254 25.76 3.79 1.55
C SER A 254 26.36 2.61 0.84
N SER A 255 27.46 2.84 0.11
CA SER A 255 28.35 1.83 -0.42
C SER A 255 28.07 0.47 0.23
N GLY A 256 27.31 -0.40 -0.45
CA GLY A 256 26.51 -1.44 0.21
C GLY A 256 27.32 -2.24 1.22
N ASN A 257 26.97 -2.18 2.53
CA ASN A 257 27.73 -2.81 3.63
C ASN A 257 29.25 -2.92 3.37
N VAL A 258 29.86 -1.83 2.91
CA VAL A 258 31.32 -1.80 2.66
C VAL A 258 32.09 -1.97 3.96
N ASP A 259 31.45 -1.72 5.11
CA ASP A 259 32.05 -1.90 6.41
C ASP A 259 32.50 -3.37 6.69
N GLU A 260 31.97 -4.38 5.98
CA GLU A 260 32.38 -5.80 6.16
C GLU A 260 33.23 -6.38 5.00
N LYS A 261 33.30 -5.71 3.85
CA LYS A 261 34.07 -6.20 2.70
C LYS A 261 35.48 -5.62 2.70
N SER A 262 36.47 -6.37 3.17
CA SER A 262 37.87 -6.07 2.90
C SER A 262 38.22 -6.36 1.44
N CYS A 263 38.92 -5.43 0.79
CA CYS A 263 39.46 -5.63 -0.54
C CYS A 263 40.47 -6.80 -0.56
N THR A 264 40.38 -7.67 -1.56
CA THR A 264 41.36 -8.76 -1.79
C THR A 264 42.48 -8.38 -2.74
N GLU A 265 42.24 -7.40 -3.61
CA GLU A 265 43.16 -6.96 -4.66
C GLU A 265 43.05 -5.45 -4.88
N THR A 266 44.08 -4.84 -5.47
CA THR A 266 44.05 -3.42 -5.86
C THR A 266 43.24 -3.28 -7.15
N LYS A 267 42.10 -2.61 -7.08
CA LYS A 267 41.27 -2.32 -8.27
C LYS A 267 40.36 -1.13 -8.06
N THR A 268 39.88 -0.57 -9.15
CA THR A 268 38.74 0.35 -9.14
C THR A 268 37.51 -0.34 -9.70
N TYR A 269 36.34 -0.10 -9.13
CA TYR A 269 35.08 -0.64 -9.62
C TYR A 269 33.93 0.35 -9.38
N ILE A 270 32.82 0.14 -10.09
CA ILE A 270 31.60 0.95 -9.95
C ILE A 270 30.52 0.08 -9.31
N GLU A 271 29.91 0.58 -8.23
CA GLU A 271 28.80 -0.06 -7.53
C GLU A 271 27.84 1.04 -7.05
N ASP A 272 26.53 0.84 -7.24
CA ASP A 272 25.47 1.74 -6.79
C ASP A 272 25.64 3.23 -7.16
N ASN A 273 26.16 3.52 -8.36
CA ASN A 273 26.44 4.88 -8.86
C ASN A 273 27.62 5.59 -8.16
N PHE A 274 28.54 4.84 -7.57
CA PHE A 274 29.79 5.37 -7.04
C PHE A 274 30.97 4.57 -7.57
N LYS A 275 32.10 5.24 -7.74
CA LYS A 275 33.37 4.60 -8.06
C LYS A 275 34.19 4.46 -6.80
N TYR A 276 34.71 3.26 -6.59
CA TYR A 276 35.54 2.92 -5.45
C TYR A 276 36.97 2.61 -5.90
N GLU A 277 37.91 2.92 -5.02
CA GLU A 277 39.28 2.43 -5.05
C GLU A 277 39.45 1.40 -3.93
N CYS A 278 39.89 0.20 -4.30
CA CYS A 278 40.18 -0.89 -3.38
C CYS A 278 41.70 -1.04 -3.24
N GLN A 279 42.18 -1.24 -2.00
CA GLN A 279 43.56 -1.67 -1.70
C GLN A 279 43.51 -2.90 -0.79
N PRO A 280 44.29 -3.96 -1.04
CA PRO A 280 44.24 -5.21 -0.27
C PRO A 280 44.26 -4.98 1.24
N GLY A 281 43.33 -5.62 1.96
CA GLY A 281 43.19 -5.52 3.41
C GLY A 281 42.57 -4.22 3.93
N LYS A 282 42.24 -3.26 3.05
CA LYS A 282 41.49 -2.04 3.41
C LYS A 282 40.04 -2.14 2.98
N GLN A 283 39.20 -1.28 3.56
CA GLN A 283 37.85 -1.07 3.06
C GLN A 283 37.88 -0.27 1.74
N PRO A 284 36.98 -0.58 0.79
CA PRO A 284 36.77 0.24 -0.41
C PRO A 284 36.59 1.72 -0.07
N LYS A 285 37.40 2.59 -0.69
CA LYS A 285 37.31 4.03 -0.54
C LYS A 285 36.55 4.63 -1.72
N PRO A 286 35.42 5.34 -1.53
CA PRO A 286 34.76 6.00 -2.63
C PRO A 286 35.62 7.18 -3.14
N ILE A 287 35.75 7.30 -4.46
CA ILE A 287 36.62 8.29 -5.12
C ILE A 287 35.88 9.18 -6.13
N ALA A 288 34.68 8.79 -6.57
CA ALA A 288 33.84 9.60 -7.46
C ALA A 288 32.36 9.18 -7.37
N CYS A 289 31.47 10.10 -7.70
CA CYS A 289 30.08 9.80 -8.01
C CYS A 289 29.98 9.40 -9.49
N VAL A 290 29.03 8.55 -9.85
CA VAL A 290 28.78 8.13 -11.24
C VAL A 290 27.37 8.55 -11.62
N PHE A 291 27.23 9.35 -12.68
CA PHE A 291 25.93 9.82 -13.13
C PHE A 291 25.19 8.69 -13.85
N PHE A 292 24.05 8.26 -13.30
CA PHE A 292 23.32 7.05 -13.73
C PHE A 292 22.98 7.03 -15.24
N LYS A 293 22.67 8.20 -15.82
CA LYS A 293 22.15 8.32 -17.18
C LYS A 293 23.20 7.98 -18.25
N ASN A 294 24.45 8.37 -18.03
CA ASN A 294 25.52 8.23 -19.03
C ASN A 294 26.82 7.63 -18.47
N GLN A 295 26.77 7.10 -17.25
CA GLN A 295 27.92 6.52 -16.55
C GLN A 295 29.10 7.49 -16.40
N LYS A 296 28.83 8.81 -16.42
CA LYS A 296 29.88 9.82 -16.28
C LYS A 296 30.39 9.85 -14.85
N GLU A 297 31.69 9.64 -14.68
CA GLU A 297 32.37 9.80 -13.40
C GLU A 297 32.56 11.29 -13.06
N ILE A 298 32.22 11.66 -11.83
CA ILE A 298 32.29 13.00 -11.27
C ILE A 298 33.19 12.92 -10.02
N PRO A 299 34.45 13.37 -10.11
CA PRO A 299 35.37 13.33 -8.97
C PRO A 299 34.83 14.11 -7.76
N ILE A 300 35.23 13.71 -6.55
CA ILE A 300 34.86 14.41 -5.32
C ILE A 300 35.26 15.89 -5.43
N GLY A 301 34.34 16.79 -5.08
CA GLY A 301 34.48 18.24 -5.18
C GLY A 301 34.17 18.82 -6.57
N SER A 302 34.14 17.99 -7.62
CA SER A 302 33.84 18.42 -8.99
C SER A 302 32.34 18.54 -9.25
N THR A 303 31.99 19.34 -10.26
CA THR A 303 30.62 19.50 -10.76
C THR A 303 30.41 18.89 -12.14
N TYR A 304 29.16 18.57 -12.47
CA TYR A 304 28.75 18.04 -13.77
C TYR A 304 27.39 18.61 -14.19
N ASN A 305 27.28 19.03 -15.45
CA ASN A 305 26.05 19.56 -16.03
C ASN A 305 25.29 18.43 -16.74
N ASP A 306 24.07 18.13 -16.30
CA ASP A 306 23.18 17.15 -16.91
C ASP A 306 22.27 17.84 -17.93
N ASP A 307 22.60 17.70 -19.21
CA ASP A 307 21.78 18.02 -20.40
C ASP A 307 20.68 19.07 -20.16
N LYS A 308 21.07 20.32 -19.84
CA LYS A 308 20.18 21.49 -19.69
C LYS A 308 19.19 21.46 -18.51
N ALA A 309 19.33 20.52 -17.58
CA ALA A 309 18.46 20.42 -16.41
C ALA A 309 19.13 20.98 -15.14
N TYR A 310 20.21 20.36 -14.70
CA TYR A 310 20.84 20.67 -13.42
C TYR A 310 22.36 20.57 -13.49
N GLN A 311 23.03 21.34 -12.62
CA GLN A 311 24.41 21.08 -12.25
C GLN A 311 24.43 20.27 -10.96
N TYR A 312 25.13 19.14 -11.00
CA TYR A 312 25.38 18.28 -9.86
C TYR A 312 26.79 18.48 -9.33
N LYS A 313 26.99 18.31 -8.03
CA LYS A 313 28.30 18.27 -7.39
C LYS A 313 28.44 16.96 -6.63
N CYS A 314 29.58 16.29 -6.79
CA CYS A 314 29.90 15.13 -5.96
C CYS A 314 30.56 15.63 -4.67
N GLU A 315 29.92 15.46 -3.53
CA GLU A 315 30.47 15.86 -2.23
C GLU A 315 30.60 14.67 -1.30
N GLN A 316 31.61 14.73 -0.43
CA GLN A 316 31.77 13.75 0.64
C GLN A 316 30.91 14.19 1.84
N THR A 317 30.14 13.25 2.40
CA THR A 317 29.31 13.51 3.58
C THR A 317 30.18 13.77 4.81
N SER A 318 29.58 14.36 5.85
CA SER A 318 30.28 14.74 7.10
C SER A 318 30.92 13.55 7.83
N ASP A 319 30.40 12.34 7.63
CA ASP A 319 30.98 11.10 8.19
C ASP A 319 32.23 10.61 7.44
N SER A 320 32.65 11.29 6.37
CA SER A 320 33.78 10.95 5.49
C SER A 320 33.71 9.57 4.82
N LYS A 321 32.65 8.79 5.03
CA LYS A 321 32.50 7.44 4.51
C LYS A 321 31.65 7.39 3.25
N HIS A 322 30.74 8.34 3.06
CA HIS A 322 29.83 8.33 1.93
C HIS A 322 30.05 9.51 0.98
N LEU A 323 29.60 9.32 -0.26
CA LEU A 323 29.50 10.38 -1.24
C LEU A 323 28.03 10.66 -1.53
N ALA A 324 27.73 11.91 -1.82
CA ALA A 324 26.43 12.37 -2.25
C ALA A 324 26.56 13.12 -3.56
N LEU A 325 25.65 12.85 -4.49
CA LEU A 325 25.49 13.64 -5.69
C LEU A 325 24.40 14.69 -5.46
N ILE A 326 24.80 15.95 -5.27
CA ILE A 326 23.93 17.04 -4.82
C ILE A 326 23.62 17.96 -6.01
N LYS A 327 22.36 18.38 -6.17
CA LYS A 327 21.99 19.44 -7.13
C LYS A 327 22.43 20.78 -6.57
N VAL A 328 23.32 21.48 -7.26
CA VAL A 328 23.88 22.77 -6.80
C VAL A 328 23.40 23.97 -7.61
N ALA A 329 22.89 23.74 -8.83
CA ALA A 329 22.23 24.77 -9.63
C ALA A 329 21.25 24.12 -10.64
N CYS A 330 20.33 24.92 -11.16
CA CYS A 330 19.57 24.58 -12.37
C CYS A 330 20.31 25.11 -13.60
N LEU A 331 20.02 24.55 -14.77
CA LEU A 331 20.53 25.05 -16.05
C LEU A 331 19.38 25.62 -16.88
N ASP A 332 19.62 26.74 -17.56
CA ASP A 332 18.71 27.21 -18.60
C ASP A 332 18.94 26.44 -19.92
N ASP A 333 18.16 26.77 -20.96
CA ASP A 333 18.22 26.06 -22.25
C ASP A 333 19.52 26.34 -23.04
N GLU A 334 20.29 27.34 -22.62
CA GLU A 334 21.62 27.73 -23.10
C GLU A 334 22.74 27.12 -22.23
N ASN A 335 22.42 26.25 -21.26
CA ASN A 335 23.33 25.70 -20.26
C ASN A 335 23.97 26.74 -19.32
N GLN A 336 23.37 27.92 -19.16
CA GLN A 336 23.80 28.90 -18.16
C GLN A 336 23.27 28.49 -16.78
N LEU A 337 24.10 28.73 -15.76
CA LEU A 337 23.78 28.36 -14.39
C LEU A 337 22.76 29.32 -13.78
N LEU A 338 21.70 28.76 -13.23
CA LEU A 338 20.74 29.43 -12.38
C LEU A 338 20.94 28.91 -10.95
N VAL A 339 21.55 29.73 -10.11
CA VAL A 339 21.63 29.48 -8.66
C VAL A 339 20.24 29.52 -8.03
N GLU A 340 20.11 29.06 -6.79
CA GLU A 340 18.85 29.15 -6.03
C GLU A 340 18.24 30.56 -6.08
N GLY A 341 16.95 30.65 -6.42
CA GLY A 341 16.22 31.91 -6.64
C GLY A 341 16.42 32.53 -8.02
N GLY A 342 17.36 32.02 -8.81
CA GLY A 342 17.66 32.47 -10.17
C GLY A 342 16.49 32.28 -11.13
N LYS A 343 16.31 33.25 -12.03
CA LYS A 343 15.24 33.24 -13.04
C LYS A 343 15.80 33.63 -14.41
N LYS A 344 15.33 32.97 -15.46
CA LYS A 344 15.67 33.28 -16.85
C LYS A 344 14.41 33.28 -17.70
N SER A 345 14.12 34.41 -18.34
CA SER A 345 13.08 34.48 -19.36
C SER A 345 13.56 33.82 -20.65
N LEU A 346 12.70 33.02 -21.26
CA LEU A 346 12.89 32.36 -22.54
C LEU A 346 12.28 33.22 -23.66
N SER A 347 12.67 32.95 -24.91
CA SER A 347 12.22 33.71 -26.08
C SER A 347 10.72 33.58 -26.36
N ASP A 348 10.08 32.51 -25.88
CA ASP A 348 8.64 32.25 -26.00
C ASP A 348 7.81 32.96 -24.91
N GLY A 349 8.44 33.81 -24.09
CA GLY A 349 7.81 34.51 -22.97
C GLY A 349 7.68 33.68 -21.70
N SER A 350 8.01 32.38 -21.73
CA SER A 350 8.13 31.58 -20.51
C SER A 350 9.36 31.94 -19.69
N ARG A 351 9.44 31.41 -18.47
CA ARG A 351 10.64 31.59 -17.64
C ARG A 351 10.99 30.32 -16.89
N ILE A 352 12.27 30.05 -16.80
CA ILE A 352 12.83 29.02 -15.94
C ILE A 352 13.14 29.67 -14.60
N GLU A 353 12.70 29.04 -13.51
CA GLU A 353 13.06 29.42 -12.15
C GLU A 353 13.78 28.25 -11.47
N CYS A 354 14.90 28.54 -10.80
CA CYS A 354 15.56 27.57 -9.92
C CYS A 354 15.08 27.82 -8.49
N GLN A 355 14.14 27.02 -8.03
CA GLN A 355 13.53 27.18 -6.71
C GLN A 355 14.10 26.17 -5.73
N LYS A 356 14.17 26.55 -4.45
CA LYS A 356 14.43 25.61 -3.37
C LYS A 356 13.16 24.80 -3.11
N SER A 357 13.27 23.48 -3.17
CA SER A 357 12.26 22.54 -2.72
C SER A 357 12.10 22.64 -1.20
N ILE A 358 11.00 22.09 -0.70
CA ILE A 358 10.66 22.03 0.73
C ILE A 358 11.72 21.24 1.54
N ASP A 359 12.53 20.43 0.87
CA ASP A 359 13.51 19.49 1.45
C ASP A 359 14.95 19.92 1.14
N ASP A 360 15.16 21.24 1.02
CA ASP A 360 16.44 21.88 0.72
C ASP A 360 17.09 21.55 -0.65
N GLY A 361 16.52 20.64 -1.44
CA GLY A 361 16.98 20.34 -2.81
C GLY A 361 16.55 21.40 -3.84
N LEU A 362 17.19 21.46 -5.01
CA LEU A 362 16.81 22.39 -6.08
C LEU A 362 15.79 21.79 -7.06
N LEU A 363 14.82 22.62 -7.45
CA LEU A 363 13.77 22.35 -8.43
C LEU A 363 13.85 23.35 -9.58
N ARG A 364 14.00 22.85 -10.81
CA ARG A 364 13.87 23.63 -12.03
C ARG A 364 12.40 23.69 -12.42
N VAL A 365 11.79 24.87 -12.28
CA VAL A 365 10.38 25.11 -12.63
C VAL A 365 10.32 25.87 -13.94
N ILE A 366 9.66 25.31 -14.95
CA ILE A 366 9.29 26.07 -16.15
C ILE A 366 7.94 26.71 -15.84
N VAL A 367 7.96 28.02 -15.58
CA VAL A 367 6.74 28.79 -15.48
C VAL A 367 6.41 29.19 -16.91
N ALA A 368 5.41 28.49 -17.48
CA ALA A 368 4.83 28.92 -18.75
C ALA A 368 4.54 30.40 -18.64
N GLY A 369 5.09 31.17 -19.57
CA GLY A 369 4.75 32.56 -19.68
C GLY A 369 3.25 32.62 -19.86
N LYS A 370 2.61 33.72 -19.47
CA LYS A 370 1.47 34.11 -20.31
C LYS A 370 2.06 34.11 -21.71
N PRO A 371 1.63 33.23 -22.63
CA PRO A 371 2.15 33.29 -23.97
C PRO A 371 2.07 34.77 -24.38
N PRO A 372 3.08 35.34 -25.06
CA PRO A 372 2.85 36.62 -25.71
C PRO A 372 1.50 36.46 -26.38
N ILE A 373 0.58 37.38 -26.08
CA ILE A 373 -0.77 37.39 -26.64
C ILE A 373 -0.59 37.72 -28.13
N GLU A 374 0.13 36.88 -28.86
CA GLU A 374 -0.07 36.69 -30.27
C GLU A 374 -1.50 36.20 -30.34
N GLN A 375 -2.29 37.08 -30.93
CA GLN A 375 -3.72 37.01 -31.07
C GLN A 375 -4.06 35.64 -31.66
N CYS A 376 -4.45 34.68 -30.81
CA CYS A 376 -5.15 33.52 -31.31
C CYS A 376 -6.37 34.06 -32.09
N LYS A 377 -6.66 33.47 -33.25
CA LYS A 377 -7.83 33.89 -34.02
C LYS A 377 -9.07 33.43 -33.25
N GLU A 378 -10.06 34.29 -33.07
CA GLU A 378 -11.30 33.92 -32.37
C GLU A 378 -11.85 32.60 -32.94
N GLY A 379 -12.11 31.62 -32.08
CA GLY A 379 -12.55 30.27 -32.46
C GLY A 379 -11.44 29.29 -32.89
N GLU A 380 -10.19 29.72 -33.00
CA GLU A 380 -9.03 28.84 -33.27
C GLU A 380 -8.89 27.78 -32.18
N LYS A 381 -8.61 26.55 -32.61
CA LYS A 381 -8.40 25.40 -31.71
C LYS A 381 -6.94 24.99 -31.75
N ILE A 382 -6.33 24.87 -30.58
CA ILE A 382 -4.92 24.49 -30.41
C ILE A 382 -4.85 23.39 -29.36
N VAL A 383 -4.00 22.38 -29.58
CA VAL A 383 -3.73 21.31 -28.61
C VAL A 383 -2.39 21.60 -27.91
N ARG A 384 -2.37 21.58 -26.58
CA ARG A 384 -1.14 21.66 -25.77
C ARG A 384 -1.30 20.81 -24.52
N ASP A 385 -0.27 20.04 -24.17
CA ASP A 385 -0.19 19.27 -22.93
C ASP A 385 -1.51 18.55 -22.58
N TYR A 386 -1.98 17.70 -23.50
CA TYR A 386 -3.22 16.90 -23.35
C TYR A 386 -4.54 17.68 -23.29
N LEU A 387 -4.51 18.99 -23.50
CA LEU A 387 -5.67 19.86 -23.46
C LEU A 387 -5.91 20.51 -24.81
N GLN A 388 -7.18 20.59 -25.20
CA GLN A 388 -7.60 21.43 -26.31
C GLN A 388 -8.05 22.79 -25.78
N TYR A 389 -7.51 23.83 -26.40
CA TYR A 389 -7.83 25.21 -26.14
C TYR A 389 -8.64 25.77 -27.30
N ARG A 390 -9.59 26.64 -26.97
CA ARG A 390 -10.29 27.48 -27.94
C ARG A 390 -9.93 28.92 -27.63
N CYS A 391 -9.64 29.69 -28.67
CA CYS A 391 -9.50 31.12 -28.52
C CYS A 391 -10.88 31.75 -28.31
N GLU A 392 -11.07 32.34 -27.14
CA GLU A 392 -12.25 33.13 -26.78
C GLU A 392 -11.81 34.45 -26.14
N ASP A 393 -12.33 35.57 -26.63
CA ASP A 393 -11.96 36.90 -26.14
C ASP A 393 -10.43 37.17 -26.25
N LYS A 394 -9.80 36.64 -27.30
CA LYS A 394 -8.33 36.64 -27.50
C LYS A 394 -7.54 35.93 -26.39
N GLN A 395 -8.18 35.03 -25.63
CA GLN A 395 -7.54 34.19 -24.63
C GLN A 395 -7.74 32.71 -24.95
N LEU A 396 -6.71 31.90 -24.75
CA LEU A 396 -6.84 30.45 -24.87
C LEU A 396 -7.57 29.90 -23.64
N LYS A 397 -8.81 29.46 -23.81
CA LYS A 397 -9.59 28.77 -22.78
C LYS A 397 -9.58 27.26 -23.04
N PRO A 398 -9.14 26.43 -22.09
CA PRO A 398 -9.22 24.99 -22.25
C PRO A 398 -10.70 24.57 -22.29
N PHE A 399 -11.09 23.68 -23.21
CA PHE A 399 -12.49 23.25 -23.35
C PHE A 399 -12.66 21.73 -23.51
N ALA A 400 -11.58 20.98 -23.69
CA ALA A 400 -11.58 19.52 -23.82
C ALA A 400 -10.18 18.94 -23.56
N CYS A 401 -10.08 17.62 -23.49
CA CYS A 401 -8.81 16.90 -23.42
C CYS A 401 -8.48 16.23 -24.77
N ALA A 402 -7.20 16.00 -25.04
CA ALA A 402 -6.67 15.31 -26.21
C ALA A 402 -5.66 14.22 -25.78
N PRO A 403 -5.80 12.97 -26.24
CA PRO A 403 -4.81 11.92 -25.97
C PRO A 403 -3.48 12.22 -26.67
N LEU A 404 -2.34 11.82 -26.06
CA LEU A 404 -0.98 12.01 -26.63
C LEU A 404 -0.80 11.54 -28.06
N ASN A 405 -1.45 10.43 -28.38
CA ASN A 405 -1.23 9.73 -29.63
C ASN A 405 -2.20 10.20 -30.72
N ASN A 406 -3.11 11.14 -30.40
CA ASN A 406 -4.12 11.61 -31.34
C ASN A 406 -4.66 13.00 -30.99
N ASP A 407 -3.96 14.05 -31.43
CA ASP A 407 -4.39 15.45 -31.28
C ASP A 407 -5.74 15.76 -31.94
N SER A 408 -6.18 14.95 -32.92
CA SER A 408 -7.47 15.13 -33.58
C SER A 408 -8.65 14.62 -32.74
N MET A 409 -8.39 13.79 -31.73
CA MET A 409 -9.43 13.26 -30.86
C MET A 409 -9.77 14.24 -29.75
N ILE A 410 -11.06 14.53 -29.61
CA ILE A 410 -11.60 15.44 -28.59
C ILE A 410 -12.34 14.61 -27.55
N ILE A 411 -11.92 14.74 -26.29
CA ILE A 411 -12.63 14.18 -25.13
C ILE A 411 -13.27 15.36 -24.41
N GLU A 412 -14.59 15.51 -24.56
CA GLU A 412 -15.33 16.58 -23.88
C GLU A 412 -15.22 16.46 -22.36
N ILE A 413 -15.31 17.59 -21.66
CA ILE A 413 -15.33 17.63 -20.19
C ILE A 413 -16.49 16.76 -19.67
N GLY A 414 -16.18 15.91 -18.70
CA GLY A 414 -17.08 14.92 -18.12
C GLY A 414 -17.12 13.58 -18.85
N LYS A 415 -16.50 13.45 -20.04
CA LYS A 415 -16.45 12.20 -20.79
C LYS A 415 -15.23 11.36 -20.45
N THR A 416 -15.36 10.06 -20.69
CA THR A 416 -14.29 9.08 -20.56
C THR A 416 -13.78 8.64 -21.93
N TYR A 417 -12.55 8.15 -21.96
CA TYR A 417 -11.90 7.61 -23.15
C TYR A 417 -11.06 6.40 -22.79
N ASP A 418 -11.28 5.30 -23.50
CA ASP A 418 -10.53 4.07 -23.31
C ASP A 418 -9.31 4.07 -24.23
N SER A 419 -8.12 3.96 -23.64
CA SER A 419 -6.84 3.95 -24.37
C SER A 419 -5.89 2.93 -23.77
N ASP A 420 -5.32 2.08 -24.61
CA ASP A 420 -4.47 0.96 -24.20
C ASP A 420 -5.12 0.10 -23.12
N ASN A 421 -4.60 0.18 -21.89
CA ASN A 421 -5.02 -0.60 -20.73
C ASN A 421 -5.70 0.26 -19.66
N TYR A 422 -6.14 1.47 -20.00
CA TYR A 422 -6.70 2.43 -19.05
C TYR A 422 -7.93 3.13 -19.62
N GLN A 423 -8.85 3.46 -18.72
CA GLN A 423 -9.91 4.41 -18.97
C GLN A 423 -9.51 5.76 -18.38
N TYR A 424 -9.47 6.77 -19.23
CA TYR A 424 -9.17 8.15 -18.86
C TYR A 424 -10.47 8.95 -18.72
N LYS A 425 -10.43 10.01 -17.92
CA LYS A 425 -11.51 10.98 -17.81
C LYS A 425 -10.98 12.39 -18.01
N CYS A 426 -11.70 13.16 -18.80
CA CYS A 426 -11.52 14.60 -18.89
C CYS A 426 -12.48 15.25 -17.91
N GLU A 427 -12.00 16.00 -16.91
CA GLU A 427 -12.90 16.66 -15.95
C GLU A 427 -12.37 18.01 -15.49
N GLU A 428 -13.30 18.89 -15.13
CA GLU A 428 -12.96 20.20 -14.58
C GLU A 428 -12.85 20.11 -13.06
N GLN A 429 -11.69 20.47 -12.51
CA GLN A 429 -11.44 20.59 -11.09
C GLN A 429 -10.86 21.97 -10.78
N SER A 430 -11.53 22.72 -9.89
CA SER A 430 -11.03 24.01 -9.38
C SER A 430 -10.58 25.00 -10.47
N LYS A 431 -11.36 25.11 -11.56
CA LYS A 431 -11.09 25.96 -12.75
C LYS A 431 -9.96 25.46 -13.67
N ALA A 432 -9.46 24.25 -13.46
CA ALA A 432 -8.53 23.58 -14.37
C ALA A 432 -9.20 22.36 -15.00
N ILE A 433 -8.91 22.08 -16.27
CA ILE A 433 -9.28 20.82 -16.89
C ILE A 433 -8.15 19.83 -16.64
N ILE A 434 -8.50 18.63 -16.15
CA ILE A 434 -7.56 17.57 -15.84
C ILE A 434 -7.90 16.36 -16.70
N TYR A 435 -6.87 15.79 -17.33
CA TYR A 435 -6.91 14.53 -18.05
C TYR A 435 -6.13 13.48 -17.26
N HIS A 436 -6.80 12.45 -16.74
CA HIS A 436 -6.12 11.42 -15.95
C HIS A 436 -6.82 10.06 -16.06
N ALA A 437 -6.06 8.99 -15.78
CA ALA A 437 -6.57 7.63 -15.72
C ALA A 437 -7.44 7.44 -14.47
N ILE A 438 -8.66 6.93 -14.66
CA ILE A 438 -9.63 6.67 -13.57
C ILE A 438 -9.83 5.18 -13.30
N ALA A 439 -9.54 4.32 -14.27
CA ALA A 439 -9.66 2.87 -14.15
C ALA A 439 -8.68 2.15 -15.10
N CYS A 440 -8.50 0.86 -14.88
CA CYS A 440 -7.76 -0.02 -15.79
C CYS A 440 -8.75 -0.75 -16.71
N LEU A 441 -8.26 -1.28 -17.83
CA LEU A 441 -9.02 -2.14 -18.75
C LEU A 441 -8.38 -3.53 -18.78
N ASP A 442 -9.17 -4.59 -18.57
CA ASP A 442 -8.68 -5.96 -18.77
C ASP A 442 -8.50 -6.30 -20.26
N LEU A 443 -8.06 -7.53 -20.55
CA LEU A 443 -7.86 -8.00 -21.93
C LEU A 443 -9.15 -8.00 -22.76
N ASP A 444 -10.31 -8.10 -22.12
CA ASP A 444 -11.62 -8.05 -22.77
C ASP A 444 -12.15 -6.60 -22.86
N LYS A 445 -11.29 -5.60 -22.60
CA LYS A 445 -11.60 -4.16 -22.58
C LYS A 445 -12.69 -3.78 -21.58
N LYS A 446 -12.91 -4.58 -20.54
CA LYS A 446 -13.84 -4.23 -19.48
C LYS A 446 -13.12 -3.41 -18.41
N VAL A 447 -13.82 -2.42 -17.88
CA VAL A 447 -13.31 -1.48 -16.86
C VAL A 447 -13.11 -2.20 -15.53
N LEU A 448 -11.98 -1.96 -14.86
CA LEU A 448 -11.67 -2.34 -13.49
C LEU A 448 -11.35 -1.08 -12.68
N MET A 449 -12.15 -0.81 -11.64
CA MET A 449 -11.91 0.32 -10.75
C MET A 449 -10.66 0.07 -9.87
N PRO A 450 -9.98 1.13 -9.36
CA PRO A 450 -8.84 0.95 -8.48
C PRO A 450 -9.20 0.13 -7.22
N GLY A 451 -8.46 -0.96 -6.97
CA GLY A 451 -8.71 -1.95 -5.92
C GLY A 451 -9.57 -3.14 -6.38
N GLU A 452 -10.23 -3.05 -7.54
CA GLU A 452 -11.03 -4.14 -8.09
C GLU A 452 -10.12 -5.25 -8.63
N LYS A 453 -10.51 -6.50 -8.34
CA LYS A 453 -9.91 -7.71 -8.90
C LYS A 453 -10.91 -8.39 -9.80
N ARG A 454 -10.47 -8.85 -10.97
CA ARG A 454 -11.27 -9.66 -11.88
C ARG A 454 -10.49 -10.87 -12.35
N GLN A 455 -11.08 -12.04 -12.14
CA GLN A 455 -10.58 -13.27 -12.72
C GLN A 455 -11.09 -13.39 -14.16
N VAL A 456 -10.17 -13.37 -15.13
CA VAL A 456 -10.47 -13.63 -16.53
C VAL A 456 -9.67 -14.86 -16.95
N LYS A 457 -10.37 -15.99 -17.10
CA LYS A 457 -9.77 -17.32 -17.29
C LYS A 457 -8.82 -17.66 -16.14
N ILE A 458 -7.53 -17.81 -16.44
CA ILE A 458 -6.47 -18.23 -15.50
C ILE A 458 -5.70 -17.04 -14.90
N PHE A 459 -6.07 -15.81 -15.24
CA PHE A 459 -5.42 -14.60 -14.76
C PHE A 459 -6.33 -13.82 -13.82
N THR A 460 -5.76 -13.30 -12.73
CA THR A 460 -6.44 -12.33 -11.88
C THR A 460 -5.85 -10.96 -12.17
N TYR A 461 -6.64 -10.13 -12.83
CA TYR A 461 -6.33 -8.72 -13.07
C TYR A 461 -6.70 -7.92 -11.84
N GLU A 462 -5.82 -7.03 -11.41
CA GLU A 462 -6.09 -6.07 -10.35
C GLU A 462 -5.69 -4.68 -10.84
N CYS A 463 -6.60 -3.71 -10.73
CA CYS A 463 -6.24 -2.33 -10.98
C CYS A 463 -5.70 -1.72 -9.69
N GLN A 464 -4.39 -1.59 -9.54
CA GLN A 464 -3.78 -1.04 -8.33
C GLN A 464 -3.45 0.44 -8.52
N ARG A 465 -3.70 1.24 -7.48
CA ARG A 465 -3.20 2.62 -7.42
C ARG A 465 -1.84 2.60 -6.73
N LYS A 466 -0.79 2.96 -7.47
CA LYS A 466 0.57 3.07 -6.93
C LYS A 466 0.65 4.23 -5.94
N ALA A 467 1.73 4.27 -5.14
CA ALA A 467 2.02 5.37 -4.21
C ALA A 467 2.04 6.76 -4.88
N ASN A 468 2.23 6.77 -6.20
CA ASN A 468 2.35 7.95 -7.02
C ASN A 468 0.98 8.39 -7.61
N ASN A 469 -0.14 7.78 -7.19
CA ASN A 469 -1.49 7.94 -7.74
C ASN A 469 -1.67 7.47 -9.20
N GLU A 470 -0.65 6.93 -9.86
CA GLU A 470 -0.82 6.27 -11.15
C GLU A 470 -1.52 4.93 -10.97
N LEU A 471 -2.34 4.58 -11.95
CA LEU A 471 -2.97 3.27 -12.02
C LEU A 471 -2.02 2.28 -12.69
N ALA A 472 -2.05 1.05 -12.20
CA ALA A 472 -1.29 -0.07 -12.72
C ALA A 472 -2.22 -1.26 -12.85
N LEU A 473 -2.31 -1.82 -14.05
CA LEU A 473 -2.94 -3.12 -14.23
C LEU A 473 -1.93 -4.20 -13.79
N VAL A 474 -2.11 -4.74 -12.59
CA VAL A 474 -1.32 -5.85 -12.08
C VAL A 474 -1.98 -7.14 -12.53
N ILE A 475 -1.24 -7.93 -13.30
CA ILE A 475 -1.67 -9.27 -13.70
C ILE A 475 -1.02 -10.22 -12.72
N SER A 476 -1.80 -10.65 -11.73
CA SER A 476 -1.36 -11.70 -10.83
C SER A 476 -1.69 -13.05 -11.46
N ASN A 477 -0.63 -13.80 -11.71
CA ASN A 477 -0.74 -15.20 -12.02
C ASN A 477 -0.45 -15.92 -10.70
N GLU A 478 -1.48 -16.23 -9.91
CA GLU A 478 -1.33 -17.36 -8.99
C GLU A 478 -1.07 -18.67 -9.77
N ASN A 479 -1.28 -18.63 -11.08
CA ASN A 479 -1.20 -19.72 -12.01
C ASN A 479 0.05 -19.59 -12.90
N GLY A 480 1.15 -20.14 -12.40
CA GLY A 480 2.30 -20.59 -13.18
C GLY A 480 2.63 -22.00 -12.72
N CYS A 481 3.50 -22.70 -13.44
CA CYS A 481 3.79 -24.05 -13.03
C CYS A 481 4.64 -24.06 -11.76
N LYS A 482 4.26 -24.87 -10.77
CA LYS A 482 5.09 -25.15 -9.59
C LYS A 482 5.79 -26.49 -9.78
N HIS A 483 7.11 -26.52 -9.65
CA HIS A 483 7.88 -27.76 -9.61
C HIS A 483 8.37 -28.01 -8.18
N PRO A 484 8.20 -29.21 -7.60
CA PRO A 484 8.67 -29.52 -6.24
C PRO A 484 10.16 -29.25 -6.04
N ALA A 485 10.99 -29.59 -7.03
CA ALA A 485 12.45 -29.35 -6.97
C ALA A 485 12.86 -27.87 -7.08
N LEU A 486 11.92 -26.95 -7.36
CA LEU A 486 12.17 -25.51 -7.39
C LEU A 486 11.68 -24.82 -6.10
N GLN A 487 11.44 -25.56 -5.03
CA GLN A 487 11.02 -25.03 -3.72
C GLN A 487 9.77 -24.12 -3.82
N GLY A 488 8.84 -24.46 -4.71
CA GLY A 488 7.60 -23.69 -4.91
C GLY A 488 7.77 -22.41 -5.74
N LYS A 489 8.96 -22.12 -6.28
CA LYS A 489 9.16 -21.00 -7.21
C LYS A 489 8.28 -21.17 -8.45
N LEU A 490 7.51 -20.13 -8.76
CA LEU A 490 6.59 -20.10 -9.89
C LEU A 490 7.36 -20.02 -11.21
N VAL A 491 7.04 -20.91 -12.15
CA VAL A 491 7.59 -20.89 -13.51
C VAL A 491 6.59 -20.20 -14.43
N ARG A 492 7.02 -19.16 -15.14
CA ARG A 492 6.13 -18.44 -16.08
C ARG A 492 5.83 -19.30 -17.30
N PRO A 493 4.71 -19.05 -17.99
CA PRO A 493 4.35 -19.79 -19.20
C PRO A 493 5.44 -19.62 -20.26
N ASN A 494 5.78 -20.70 -20.95
CA ASN A 494 6.87 -20.80 -21.93
C ASN A 494 8.30 -20.68 -21.38
N ASP A 495 8.50 -20.36 -20.09
CA ASP A 495 9.83 -20.43 -19.49
C ASP A 495 10.28 -21.90 -19.40
N ILE A 496 11.55 -22.13 -19.76
CA ILE A 496 12.22 -23.42 -19.56
C ILE A 496 12.98 -23.36 -18.26
N VAL A 497 12.70 -24.29 -17.35
CA VAL A 497 13.43 -24.45 -16.09
C VAL A 497 14.32 -25.68 -16.13
N GLU A 498 15.50 -25.54 -15.54
CA GLU A 498 16.49 -26.61 -15.45
C GLU A 498 16.47 -27.18 -14.04
N VAL A 499 16.22 -28.48 -13.91
CA VAL A 499 16.25 -29.19 -12.63
C VAL A 499 17.49 -30.09 -12.62
N PRO A 500 18.47 -29.85 -11.72
CA PRO A 500 19.70 -30.65 -11.67
C PRO A 500 19.43 -32.09 -11.26
N ARG A 501 20.16 -33.02 -11.87
CA ARG A 501 20.14 -34.48 -11.62
C ARG A 501 21.53 -35.06 -11.82
N THR A 502 21.81 -36.20 -11.19
CA THR A 502 23.11 -36.87 -11.31
C THR A 502 22.91 -38.37 -11.57
N ILE A 503 23.63 -38.94 -12.53
CA ILE A 503 23.68 -40.39 -12.80
C ILE A 503 25.14 -40.80 -13.00
N LYS A 504 25.64 -41.79 -12.26
CA LYS A 504 27.01 -42.31 -12.38
C LYS A 504 28.08 -41.19 -12.50
N GLN A 505 28.01 -40.20 -11.61
CA GLN A 505 28.90 -39.01 -11.59
C GLN A 505 28.73 -38.01 -12.76
N LEU A 506 27.82 -38.26 -13.71
CA LEU A 506 27.41 -37.28 -14.71
C LEU A 506 26.33 -36.37 -14.13
N ASP A 507 26.66 -35.09 -13.96
CA ASP A 507 25.68 -34.04 -13.67
C ASP A 507 24.98 -33.61 -14.96
N TYR A 508 23.66 -33.73 -14.99
CA TYR A 508 22.82 -33.26 -16.07
C TYR A 508 21.63 -32.48 -15.51
N LYS A 509 20.91 -31.77 -16.38
CA LYS A 509 19.68 -31.08 -15.98
C LYS A 509 18.52 -31.56 -16.82
N THR A 510 17.40 -31.89 -16.18
CA THR A 510 16.13 -32.08 -16.88
C THR A 510 15.55 -30.71 -17.20
N LEU A 511 15.13 -30.52 -18.44
CA LEU A 511 14.48 -29.29 -18.90
C LEU A 511 12.97 -29.50 -18.85
N PHE A 512 12.29 -28.63 -18.12
CA PHE A 512 10.83 -28.55 -18.13
C PHE A 512 10.38 -27.26 -18.77
N GLN A 513 9.31 -27.30 -19.55
CA GLN A 513 8.63 -26.12 -20.04
C GLN A 513 7.27 -26.01 -19.38
N CYS A 514 6.95 -24.83 -18.86
CA CYS A 514 5.61 -24.56 -18.39
C CYS A 514 4.68 -24.29 -19.57
N VAL A 515 3.70 -25.16 -19.80
CA VAL A 515 2.75 -25.04 -20.90
C VAL A 515 1.35 -24.75 -20.40
N VAL A 516 0.57 -24.05 -21.22
CA VAL A 516 -0.82 -23.71 -20.95
C VAL A 516 -1.70 -24.86 -21.44
N GLY A 517 -2.37 -25.50 -20.49
CA GLY A 517 -3.16 -26.72 -20.66
C GLY A 517 -4.64 -26.51 -20.93
N GLY A 518 -5.04 -25.48 -21.67
CA GLY A 518 -6.46 -25.14 -21.85
C GLY A 518 -7.18 -25.00 -20.50
N ASP A 519 -8.29 -25.72 -20.32
CA ASP A 519 -9.10 -25.71 -19.09
C ASP A 519 -8.38 -26.31 -17.86
N LYS A 520 -7.28 -27.03 -18.06
CA LYS A 520 -6.52 -27.70 -16.98
C LYS A 520 -5.47 -26.82 -16.32
N GLY A 521 -5.40 -25.53 -16.67
CA GLY A 521 -4.44 -24.59 -16.09
C GLY A 521 -3.02 -24.83 -16.61
N TYR A 522 -2.01 -24.74 -15.73
CA TYR A 522 -0.60 -24.84 -16.11
C TYR A 522 0.01 -26.15 -15.64
N TYR A 523 0.76 -26.81 -16.51
CA TYR A 523 1.54 -27.98 -16.14
C TYR A 523 2.93 -27.96 -16.78
N LEU A 524 3.89 -28.60 -16.12
CA LEU A 524 5.23 -28.78 -16.65
C LEU A 524 5.24 -30.00 -17.56
N ILE A 525 5.80 -29.83 -18.75
CA ILE A 525 6.18 -30.95 -19.61
C ILE A 525 7.69 -31.05 -19.62
N ASP A 526 8.23 -32.27 -19.59
CA ASP A 526 9.64 -32.44 -19.93
C ASP A 526 9.84 -32.13 -21.42
N VAL A 527 10.86 -31.34 -21.72
CA VAL A 527 11.20 -30.95 -23.10
C VAL A 527 12.59 -31.43 -23.54
N GLY A 528 13.44 -31.86 -22.61
CA GLY A 528 14.76 -32.40 -22.96
C GLY A 528 15.74 -32.50 -21.80
N CYS A 529 16.95 -32.93 -22.11
CA CYS A 529 18.07 -33.04 -21.17
C CYS A 529 19.12 -31.96 -21.50
N LYS A 530 19.88 -31.51 -20.51
CA LYS A 530 21.05 -30.64 -20.69
C LYS A 530 22.28 -31.27 -20.07
N VAL A 531 23.31 -31.51 -20.89
CA VAL A 531 24.59 -32.11 -20.50
C VAL A 531 25.69 -31.18 -21.00
N ASP A 532 26.66 -30.83 -20.13
CA ASP A 532 27.77 -29.91 -20.45
C ASP A 532 27.34 -28.60 -21.11
N GLY A 533 26.23 -28.02 -20.66
CA GLY A 533 25.70 -26.78 -21.22
C GLY A 533 24.86 -26.93 -22.50
N LYS A 534 24.89 -28.09 -23.16
CA LYS A 534 24.18 -28.35 -24.42
C LYS A 534 22.83 -29.02 -24.19
N LYS A 535 21.79 -28.56 -24.89
CA LYS A 535 20.42 -29.10 -24.83
C LYS A 535 20.24 -30.25 -25.82
N TYR A 536 19.48 -31.26 -25.42
CA TYR A 536 19.16 -32.45 -26.20
C TYR A 536 17.68 -32.76 -26.06
N ASP A 537 16.98 -32.89 -27.19
CA ASP A 537 15.58 -33.30 -27.21
C ASP A 537 15.39 -34.75 -26.73
N ILE A 538 14.17 -35.05 -26.30
CA ILE A 538 13.79 -36.41 -25.91
C ILE A 538 13.97 -37.36 -27.11
N GLY A 539 14.68 -38.47 -26.89
CA GLY A 539 15.02 -39.46 -27.90
C GLY A 539 16.46 -39.35 -28.41
N ASN A 540 17.11 -38.19 -28.25
CA ASN A 540 18.46 -37.97 -28.73
C ASN A 540 19.52 -38.65 -27.84
N TYR A 541 20.63 -39.01 -28.49
CA TYR A 541 21.81 -39.58 -27.84
C TYR A 541 22.81 -38.47 -27.49
N VAL A 542 23.50 -38.66 -26.36
CA VAL A 542 24.55 -37.80 -25.85
C VAL A 542 25.79 -38.67 -25.68
N LYS A 543 26.92 -38.24 -26.27
CA LYS A 543 28.23 -38.82 -25.95
C LYS A 543 28.90 -37.92 -24.91
N HIS A 544 29.27 -38.48 -23.76
CA HIS A 544 30.04 -37.78 -22.74
C HIS A 544 31.22 -38.68 -22.37
N GLN A 545 32.44 -38.22 -22.65
CA GLN A 545 33.65 -39.07 -22.62
C GLN A 545 33.49 -40.31 -23.51
N ASP A 546 33.71 -41.50 -22.97
CA ASP A 546 33.59 -42.78 -23.67
C ASP A 546 32.19 -43.40 -23.58
N ASP A 547 31.30 -42.80 -22.78
CA ASP A 547 29.96 -43.30 -22.52
C ASP A 547 28.91 -42.65 -23.43
N VAL A 548 27.92 -43.45 -23.83
CA VAL A 548 26.75 -42.98 -24.60
C VAL A 548 25.52 -43.03 -23.70
N TYR A 549 24.76 -41.95 -23.70
CA TYR A 549 23.50 -41.82 -22.97
C TYR A 549 22.37 -41.50 -23.93
N LYS A 550 21.14 -41.88 -23.58
CA LYS A 550 19.93 -41.50 -24.31
C LYS A 550 19.00 -40.71 -23.41
N CYS A 551 18.58 -39.53 -23.86
CA CYS A 551 17.57 -38.73 -23.15
C CYS A 551 16.20 -39.37 -23.38
N VAL A 552 15.57 -39.95 -22.36
CA VAL A 552 14.32 -40.68 -22.51
C VAL A 552 13.33 -40.37 -21.40
N ARG A 553 12.04 -40.50 -21.73
CA ARG A 553 10.93 -40.51 -20.78
C ARG A 553 10.51 -41.97 -20.58
N PRO A 554 10.83 -42.62 -19.44
CA PRO A 554 10.32 -43.96 -19.16
C PRO A 554 8.79 -43.91 -19.05
N ASN A 555 8.10 -45.00 -19.39
CA ASN A 555 6.63 -45.10 -19.58
C ASN A 555 5.72 -44.59 -18.44
N ALA A 556 6.26 -44.19 -17.28
CA ALA A 556 5.51 -43.59 -16.18
C ALA A 556 6.31 -42.54 -15.37
N GLY A 557 7.42 -42.02 -15.90
CA GLY A 557 8.42 -41.33 -15.08
C GLY A 557 8.92 -39.99 -15.62
N VAL A 558 9.61 -39.28 -14.74
CA VAL A 558 10.36 -38.06 -15.04
C VAL A 558 11.42 -38.36 -16.11
N LEU A 559 11.80 -37.37 -16.91
CA LEU A 559 12.87 -37.52 -17.89
C LEU A 559 14.21 -37.93 -17.23
N HIS A 560 14.90 -38.89 -17.84
CA HIS A 560 16.20 -39.41 -17.40
C HIS A 560 17.16 -39.57 -18.59
N LEU A 561 18.47 -39.52 -18.29
CA LEU A 561 19.49 -40.08 -19.18
C LEU A 561 19.64 -41.57 -18.85
N ILE A 562 19.53 -42.44 -19.85
CA ILE A 562 19.85 -43.87 -19.71
C ILE A 562 21.20 -44.13 -20.35
N TYR A 563 22.11 -44.76 -19.60
CA TYR A 563 23.38 -45.25 -20.11
C TYR A 563 23.16 -46.38 -21.12
N ILE A 564 23.81 -46.28 -22.27
CA ILE A 564 23.80 -47.27 -23.35
C ILE A 564 25.19 -47.92 -23.36
N PRO A 565 25.33 -49.19 -22.92
CA PRO A 565 26.60 -49.89 -22.99
C PRO A 565 27.06 -49.97 -24.46
N SER A 566 28.33 -49.66 -24.71
CA SER A 566 28.96 -49.96 -26.00
C SER A 566 29.05 -51.49 -26.14
N SER A 567 28.31 -52.04 -27.12
CA SER A 567 28.34 -53.45 -27.50
C SER A 567 29.63 -53.84 -28.19
#